data_AF-A0A0F9MVL3-F1
#
_entry.id   AF-A0A0F9MVL3-F1
#
_cell.length_a   1.000
_cell.length_b   1.000
_cell.length_c   1.000
_cell.angle_alpha   90.00
_cell.angle_beta   90.00
_cell.angle_gamma   90.00
#
_symmetry.space_group_name_H-M   'P 1'
#
loop_
_entity.id
_entity.type
_entity.pdbx_description
1 polymer ?
#
loop_
_entity_poly.entity_id
_entity_poly.type
_entity_poly.pdbx_seq_one_letter_code
_entity_poly.pdbx_strand_id
1 'polypeptide(L)'
;MVARYDAQSLLARFKCRMADWNPDGVAKVIVDLVPASSDELLPIARSKRFLFGIIVNTTGATPNDLEEFEVIAATDADGTGATVVKAHALGSTPDAIGDTVWLEVDVKQIREVLATATHVGVRAEVTTTTSQCTIVIIEERMEEHNSLTADYVS
;
A
#
# COMPACT_ATOMS: atom_id res chain seq x y z
N MET A 1 -25.23 -1.41 43.28
CA MET A 1 -24.94 -0.33 42.30
C MET A 1 -24.65 -1.04 40.98
N VAL A 2 -25.46 -0.80 39.93
CA VAL A 2 -25.27 -1.44 38.61
C VAL A 2 -24.35 -0.55 37.80
N ALA A 3 -23.20 -1.07 37.39
CA ALA A 3 -22.29 -0.34 36.49
C ALA A 3 -22.98 -0.19 35.12
N ARG A 4 -23.09 1.06 34.64
CA ARG A 4 -23.47 1.35 33.25
C ARG A 4 -22.18 1.52 32.47
N TYR A 5 -22.07 0.80 31.37
CA TYR A 5 -20.96 0.90 30.43
C TYR A 5 -21.48 1.53 29.14
N ASP A 6 -20.86 2.64 28.73
CA ASP A 6 -21.09 3.25 27.42
C ASP A 6 -19.94 2.82 26.51
N ALA A 7 -20.25 2.05 25.46
CA ALA A 7 -19.29 1.71 24.41
C ALA A 7 -19.21 2.88 23.41
N GLN A 8 -18.02 3.47 23.25
CA GLN A 8 -17.76 4.45 22.20
C GLN A 8 -16.95 3.77 21.09
N SER A 9 -17.53 3.66 19.90
CA SER A 9 -16.84 3.13 18.72
C SER A 9 -15.87 4.17 18.18
N LEU A 10 -14.61 3.78 17.94
CA LEU A 10 -13.63 4.65 17.28
C LEU A 10 -13.95 4.73 15.78
N LEU A 11 -14.36 5.90 15.30
CA LEU A 11 -14.62 6.18 13.89
C LEU A 11 -13.31 6.31 13.11
N ALA A 12 -12.59 5.22 12.86
CA ALA A 12 -11.42 5.27 12.00
C ALA A 12 -11.85 5.55 10.55
N ARG A 13 -11.36 6.64 9.97
CA ARG A 13 -11.61 7.00 8.56
C ARG A 13 -10.55 6.45 7.60
N PHE A 14 -9.62 5.65 8.11
CA PHE A 14 -8.56 5.06 7.32
C PHE A 14 -8.45 3.55 7.56
N LYS A 15 -8.07 2.82 6.52
CA LYS A 15 -7.69 1.41 6.59
C LYS A 15 -6.19 1.32 6.36
N CYS A 16 -5.47 0.78 7.34
CA CYS A 16 -4.05 0.45 7.21
C CYS A 16 -3.89 -1.02 6.84
N ARG A 17 -2.99 -1.33 5.91
CA ARG A 17 -2.54 -2.69 5.60
C ARG A 17 -1.01 -2.68 5.54
N MET A 18 -0.42 -3.79 5.95
CA MET A 18 1.02 -4.02 5.82
C MET A 18 1.20 -5.39 5.18
N ALA A 19 2.05 -5.46 4.17
CA ALA A 19 2.45 -6.70 3.52
C ALA A 19 3.96 -6.83 3.62
N ASP A 20 4.42 -7.99 4.07
CA ASP A 20 5.82 -8.37 3.92
C ASP A 20 6.04 -8.74 2.44
N TRP A 21 6.92 -8.01 1.78
CA TRP A 21 7.19 -8.20 0.36
C TRP A 21 8.63 -8.67 0.17
N ASN A 22 8.74 -9.91 -0.32
CA ASN A 22 9.97 -10.59 -0.65
C ASN A 22 9.86 -11.11 -2.09
N PRO A 23 10.21 -10.31 -3.11
CA PRO A 23 10.14 -10.75 -4.48
C PRO A 23 11.23 -11.78 -4.75
N ASP A 24 10.86 -12.96 -5.22
CA ASP A 24 11.80 -14.03 -5.62
C ASP A 24 12.50 -13.72 -6.97
N GLY A 25 12.80 -12.44 -7.25
CA GLY A 25 13.32 -12.00 -8.54
C GLY A 25 13.71 -10.52 -8.58
N VAL A 26 14.48 -10.15 -9.60
CA VAL A 26 14.98 -8.78 -9.86
C VAL A 26 14.12 -8.00 -10.87
N ALA A 27 12.89 -8.42 -11.09
CA ALA A 27 11.97 -7.74 -12.00
C ALA A 27 11.11 -6.75 -11.22
N LYS A 28 10.64 -5.70 -11.90
CA LYS A 28 9.53 -4.89 -11.40
C LYS A 28 8.28 -5.77 -11.26
N VAL A 29 7.82 -5.98 -10.03
CA VAL A 29 6.66 -6.82 -9.72
C VAL A 29 5.56 -5.98 -9.08
N ILE A 30 4.31 -6.31 -9.37
CA ILE A 30 3.17 -5.80 -8.60
C ILE A 30 3.26 -6.40 -7.20
N VAL A 31 3.11 -5.54 -6.19
CA VAL A 31 2.99 -6.03 -4.81
C VAL A 31 1.56 -6.54 -4.64
N ASP A 32 1.40 -7.80 -4.25
CA ASP A 32 0.09 -8.34 -3.89
C ASP A 32 -0.44 -7.65 -2.62
N LEU A 33 -1.46 -6.80 -2.78
CA LEU A 33 -2.08 -6.05 -1.69
C LEU A 33 -3.31 -6.77 -1.08
N VAL A 34 -3.68 -7.94 -1.62
CA VAL A 34 -4.81 -8.77 -1.19
C VAL A 34 -4.39 -10.25 -1.15
N PRO A 35 -3.57 -10.65 -0.16
CA PRO A 35 -3.03 -12.00 -0.10
C PRO A 35 -4.16 -13.05 -0.11
N ALA A 36 -3.95 -14.11 -0.89
CA ALA A 36 -4.89 -15.20 -1.14
C ALA A 36 -6.11 -14.86 -2.03
N SER A 37 -6.11 -13.69 -2.68
CA SER A 37 -7.01 -13.37 -3.80
C SER A 37 -6.30 -13.55 -5.15
N SER A 38 -7.06 -13.60 -6.24
CA SER A 38 -6.52 -13.31 -7.58
C SER A 38 -6.33 -11.81 -7.83
N ASP A 39 -6.85 -10.98 -6.93
CA ASP A 39 -6.77 -9.53 -7.00
C ASP A 39 -5.45 -9.06 -6.39
N GLU A 40 -4.61 -8.37 -7.16
CA GLU A 40 -3.36 -7.80 -6.67
C GLU A 40 -3.54 -6.32 -6.26
N LEU A 41 -4.54 -5.64 -6.84
CA LEU A 41 -4.79 -4.21 -6.67
C LEU A 41 -6.02 -3.90 -5.81
N LEU A 42 -6.06 -2.70 -5.24
CA LEU A 42 -7.13 -2.22 -4.38
C LEU A 42 -8.20 -1.47 -5.16
N PRO A 43 -9.51 -1.68 -4.88
CA PRO A 43 -10.58 -0.93 -5.52
C PRO A 43 -10.61 0.52 -5.02
N ILE A 44 -10.80 1.48 -5.92
CA ILE A 44 -10.82 2.93 -5.56
C ILE A 44 -12.21 3.48 -5.25
N ALA A 45 -13.27 2.69 -5.45
CA ALA A 45 -14.66 3.17 -5.45
C ALA A 45 -15.12 3.83 -4.14
N ARG A 46 -14.50 3.50 -3.00
CA ARG A 46 -14.88 4.02 -1.67
C ARG A 46 -13.77 4.83 -1.00
N SER A 47 -12.73 5.15 -1.74
CA SER A 47 -11.51 5.76 -1.22
C SER A 47 -11.39 7.21 -1.70
N LYS A 48 -10.72 8.05 -0.92
CA LYS A 48 -10.39 9.44 -1.28
C LYS A 48 -8.94 9.54 -1.68
N ARG A 49 -8.06 8.98 -0.84
CA ARG A 49 -6.62 9.07 -0.94
C ARG A 49 -5.97 7.77 -0.53
N PHE A 50 -4.77 7.58 -1.04
CA PHE A 50 -3.91 6.47 -0.72
C PHE A 50 -2.52 7.01 -0.40
N LEU A 51 -1.97 6.52 0.69
CA LEU A 51 -0.57 6.70 1.04
C LEU A 51 0.08 5.32 1.01
N PHE A 52 1.02 5.16 0.09
CA PHE A 52 1.81 3.95 -0.04
C PHE A 52 3.20 4.20 0.52
N GLY A 53 3.66 3.30 1.38
CA GLY A 53 4.98 3.35 2.01
C GLY A 53 5.77 2.10 1.71
N ILE A 54 7.08 2.25 1.51
CA ILE A 54 8.04 1.16 1.61
C ILE A 54 8.88 1.40 2.86
N ILE A 55 9.04 0.37 3.68
CA ILE A 55 9.98 0.33 4.80
C ILE A 55 11.03 -0.74 4.48
N VAL A 56 12.30 -0.37 4.45
CA VAL A 56 13.39 -1.33 4.21
C VAL A 56 13.57 -2.20 5.46
N ASN A 57 13.30 -3.51 5.35
CA ASN A 57 13.43 -4.45 6.47
C ASN A 57 14.80 -5.11 6.48
N THR A 58 15.31 -5.47 5.31
CA THR A 58 16.68 -5.95 5.09
C THR A 58 17.22 -5.29 3.84
N THR A 59 18.42 -4.73 3.92
CA THR A 59 19.25 -4.60 2.72
C THR A 59 19.79 -6.00 2.44
N GLY A 60 19.80 -6.46 1.19
CA GLY A 60 20.51 -7.67 0.82
C GLY A 60 22.02 -7.51 1.07
N ALA A 61 22.84 -8.24 0.32
CA ALA A 61 24.29 -8.10 0.42
C ALA A 61 24.81 -6.68 0.09
N THR A 62 23.96 -5.81 -0.48
CA THR A 62 24.29 -4.46 -0.93
C THR A 62 23.32 -3.40 -0.38
N PRO A 63 23.81 -2.21 -0.01
CA PRO A 63 22.97 -1.02 0.12
C PRO A 63 22.39 -0.66 -1.26
N ASN A 64 21.15 -0.15 -1.31
CA ASN A 64 20.44 0.29 -2.54
C ASN A 64 19.77 -0.81 -3.38
N ASP A 65 19.16 -1.78 -2.73
CA ASP A 65 18.52 -2.84 -3.50
C ASP A 65 17.14 -2.48 -4.07
N LEU A 66 16.62 -1.28 -3.85
CA LEU A 66 15.31 -0.84 -4.34
C LEU A 66 15.52 0.24 -5.43
N GLU A 67 15.19 -0.05 -6.69
CA GLU A 67 15.46 0.86 -7.81
C GLU A 67 14.33 1.85 -8.06
N GLU A 68 13.10 1.32 -8.13
CA GLU A 68 11.92 2.10 -8.45
C GLU A 68 10.73 1.71 -7.58
N PHE A 69 9.97 2.74 -7.20
CA PHE A 69 8.68 2.58 -6.52
C PHE A 69 7.62 3.38 -7.26
N GLU A 70 6.56 2.69 -7.70
CA GLU A 70 5.51 3.26 -8.51
C GLU A 70 4.14 3.00 -7.89
N VAL A 71 3.28 4.00 -7.96
CA VAL A 71 1.84 3.86 -7.80
C VAL A 71 1.24 3.68 -9.19
N ILE A 72 0.46 2.61 -9.35
CA ILE A 72 -0.17 2.23 -10.61
C ILE A 72 -1.69 2.25 -10.50
N ALA A 73 -2.37 2.49 -11.62
CA ALA A 73 -3.82 2.42 -11.74
C ALA A 73 -4.24 1.50 -12.87
N ALA A 74 -5.31 0.74 -12.68
CA ALA A 74 -5.79 -0.24 -13.66
C ALA A 74 -7.33 -0.27 -13.75
N THR A 75 -7.83 -0.91 -14.81
CA THR A 75 -9.25 -1.24 -14.99
C THR A 75 -9.65 -2.56 -14.35
N ASP A 76 -8.67 -3.42 -14.09
CA ASP A 76 -8.84 -4.78 -13.59
C ASP A 76 -8.00 -4.99 -12.32
N ALA A 77 -8.44 -5.93 -11.48
CA ALA A 77 -7.87 -6.12 -10.15
C ALA A 77 -6.51 -6.82 -10.16
N ASP A 78 -6.13 -7.47 -11.27
CA ASP A 78 -4.83 -8.11 -11.49
C ASP A 78 -3.73 -7.13 -11.95
N GLY A 79 -4.09 -5.87 -12.21
CA GLY A 79 -3.16 -4.87 -12.71
C GLY A 79 -2.68 -5.08 -14.15
N THR A 80 -3.34 -5.94 -14.92
CA THR A 80 -3.11 -6.04 -16.37
C THR A 80 -3.36 -4.69 -17.03
N GLY A 81 -2.39 -4.24 -17.83
CA GLY A 81 -2.47 -2.94 -18.51
C GLY A 81 -2.40 -1.72 -17.60
N ALA A 82 -1.93 -1.85 -16.35
CA ALA A 82 -1.89 -0.72 -15.44
C ALA A 82 -0.96 0.41 -15.90
N THR A 83 -1.40 1.64 -15.69
CA THR A 83 -0.69 2.88 -16.01
C THR A 83 -0.06 3.46 -14.74
N VAL A 84 1.16 3.98 -14.84
CA VAL A 84 1.85 4.64 -13.73
C VAL A 84 1.19 5.99 -13.44
N VAL A 85 0.73 6.17 -12.20
CA VAL A 85 0.15 7.43 -11.70
C VAL A 85 1.24 8.32 -11.12
N LYS A 86 2.16 7.72 -10.35
CA LYS A 86 3.25 8.41 -9.68
C LYS A 86 4.42 7.46 -9.54
N ALA A 87 5.62 7.90 -9.90
CA ALA A 87 6.84 7.12 -9.75
C ALA A 87 7.86 7.89 -8.93
N HIS A 88 8.71 7.16 -8.22
CA HIS A 88 9.89 7.68 -7.58
C HIS A 88 11.07 6.77 -7.91
N ALA A 89 12.03 7.33 -8.64
CA ALA A 89 13.33 6.70 -8.81
C ALA A 89 14.09 6.87 -7.50
N LEU A 90 14.48 5.75 -6.91
CA LEU A 90 15.04 5.69 -5.56
C LEU A 90 16.55 5.91 -5.61
N GLY A 91 17.21 5.45 -6.67
CA GLY A 91 18.63 5.66 -6.88
C GLY A 91 19.44 5.09 -5.71
N SER A 92 20.08 5.96 -4.93
CA SER A 92 20.86 5.56 -3.75
C SER A 92 20.11 5.71 -2.41
N THR A 93 18.78 5.85 -2.42
CA THR A 93 17.97 5.95 -1.20
C THR A 93 16.58 5.34 -1.45
N PRO A 94 16.06 4.46 -0.59
CA PRO A 94 16.52 4.13 0.76
C PRO A 94 17.72 3.17 0.74
N ASP A 95 18.71 3.41 1.60
CA ASP A 95 19.97 2.65 1.63
C ASP A 95 20.27 1.98 2.98
N ALA A 96 19.45 2.26 4.00
CA ALA A 96 19.56 1.65 5.32
C ALA A 96 18.27 0.96 5.77
N ILE A 97 18.43 -0.03 6.66
CA ILE A 97 17.30 -0.67 7.35
C ILE A 97 16.54 0.38 8.16
N GLY A 98 15.21 0.39 8.02
CA GLY A 98 14.31 1.34 8.66
C GLY A 98 14.07 2.62 7.85
N ASP A 99 14.80 2.84 6.76
CA ASP A 99 14.49 3.92 5.84
C ASP A 99 13.12 3.70 5.20
N THR A 100 12.45 4.82 4.93
CA THR A 100 11.09 4.79 4.37
C THR A 100 10.93 5.72 3.20
N VAL A 101 10.17 5.28 2.21
CA VAL A 101 9.72 6.12 1.09
C VAL A 101 8.21 6.10 1.02
N TRP A 102 7.62 7.26 0.79
CA TRP A 102 6.17 7.44 0.81
C TRP A 102 5.68 8.14 -0.45
N LEU A 103 4.65 7.57 -1.07
CA LEU A 103 3.94 8.14 -2.21
C LEU A 103 2.46 8.30 -1.87
N GLU A 104 2.02 9.56 -1.81
CA GLU A 104 0.60 9.92 -1.71
C GLU A 104 0.01 10.15 -3.11
N VAL A 105 -1.17 9.59 -3.33
CA VAL A 105 -2.05 9.89 -4.48
C VAL A 105 -3.50 10.03 -4.04
N ASP A 106 -4.28 10.82 -4.76
CA ASP A 106 -5.73 10.88 -4.61
C ASP A 106 -6.48 10.28 -5.82
N VAL A 107 -7.77 9.98 -5.63
CA VAL A 107 -8.60 9.41 -6.71
C VAL A 107 -8.74 10.35 -7.92
N LYS A 108 -8.59 11.67 -7.72
CA LYS A 108 -8.64 12.63 -8.83
C LYS A 108 -7.39 12.48 -9.71
N GLN A 109 -6.20 12.43 -9.11
CA GLN A 109 -4.93 12.20 -9.80
C GLN A 109 -4.92 10.85 -10.53
N ILE A 110 -5.45 9.80 -9.90
CA ILE A 110 -5.59 8.48 -10.52
C ILE A 110 -6.44 8.57 -11.80
N ARG A 111 -7.58 9.27 -11.74
CA ARG A 111 -8.50 9.42 -12.88
C ARG A 111 -8.02 10.43 -13.93
N GLU A 112 -7.15 11.36 -13.56
CA GLU A 112 -6.49 12.25 -14.52
C GLU A 112 -5.53 11.46 -15.43
N VAL A 113 -4.85 10.45 -14.87
CA VAL A 113 -3.94 9.57 -15.62
C VAL A 113 -4.70 8.48 -16.38
N LEU A 114 -5.68 7.85 -15.73
CA LEU A 114 -6.51 6.80 -16.33
C LEU A 114 -7.98 7.02 -15.94
N ALA A 115 -8.74 7.67 -16.83
CA ALA A 115 -10.12 8.06 -16.56
C ALA A 115 -11.05 6.88 -16.20
N THR A 116 -10.76 5.69 -16.73
CA THR A 116 -11.51 4.45 -16.49
C THR A 116 -10.96 3.62 -15.33
N ALA A 117 -10.00 4.13 -14.55
CA ALA A 117 -9.41 3.39 -13.44
C ALA A 117 -10.46 2.99 -12.41
N THR A 118 -10.40 1.74 -12.01
CA THR A 118 -11.23 1.12 -10.96
C THR A 118 -10.37 0.60 -9.82
N HIS A 119 -9.08 0.35 -10.07
CA HIS A 119 -8.12 -0.18 -9.11
C HIS A 119 -6.84 0.66 -9.03
N VAL A 120 -6.17 0.59 -7.89
CA VAL A 120 -4.87 1.20 -7.61
C VAL A 120 -3.99 0.21 -6.86
N GLY A 121 -2.70 0.25 -7.10
CA GLY A 121 -1.74 -0.46 -6.27
C GLY A 121 -0.34 0.05 -6.49
N VAL A 122 0.64 -0.78 -6.19
CA VAL A 122 2.04 -0.40 -6.31
C VAL A 122 2.85 -1.45 -7.04
N ARG A 123 3.87 -0.98 -7.74
CA ARG A 123 4.96 -1.79 -8.25
C ARG A 123 6.24 -1.35 -7.57
N ALA A 124 7.07 -2.33 -7.25
CA ALA A 124 8.40 -2.09 -6.74
C ALA A 124 9.38 -2.98 -7.51
N GLU A 125 10.59 -2.46 -7.68
CA GLU A 125 11.69 -3.16 -8.35
C GLU A 125 12.86 -3.28 -7.40
N VAL A 126 13.41 -4.48 -7.29
CA VAL A 126 14.62 -4.75 -6.50
C VAL A 126 15.76 -5.29 -7.35
N THR A 127 16.99 -4.99 -6.96
CA THR A 127 18.21 -5.42 -7.66
C THR A 127 18.72 -6.79 -7.22
N THR A 128 18.30 -7.28 -6.04
CA THR A 128 18.70 -8.59 -5.55
C THR A 128 17.51 -9.37 -4.97
N THR A 129 17.56 -10.69 -5.09
CA THR A 129 16.51 -11.61 -4.60
C THR A 129 16.55 -11.83 -3.09
N THR A 130 17.36 -11.07 -2.35
CA THR A 130 17.54 -11.22 -0.89
C THR A 130 16.98 -10.05 -0.10
N SER A 131 16.52 -9.02 -0.80
CA SER A 131 16.03 -7.78 -0.21
C SER A 131 14.58 -7.96 0.22
N GLN A 132 14.28 -7.57 1.45
CA GLN A 132 12.93 -7.64 2.01
C GLN A 132 12.50 -6.23 2.41
N CYS A 133 11.27 -5.87 2.06
CA CYS A 133 10.68 -4.62 2.51
C CYS A 133 9.23 -4.81 2.93
N THR A 134 8.78 -3.97 3.85
CA THR A 134 7.38 -3.90 4.21
C THR A 134 6.70 -2.86 3.34
N ILE A 135 5.62 -3.25 2.69
CA ILE A 135 4.75 -2.32 1.99
C ILE A 135 3.62 -1.92 2.93
N VAL A 136 3.50 -0.63 3.20
CA VAL A 136 2.45 -0.03 4.01
C VAL A 136 1.45 0.67 3.11
N ILE A 137 0.17 0.46 3.37
CA ILE A 137 -0.91 1.09 2.62
C ILE A 137 -1.85 1.73 3.62
N ILE A 138 -2.08 3.03 3.47
CA ILE A 138 -3.09 3.75 4.22
C ILE A 138 -4.12 4.28 3.23
N GLU A 139 -5.31 3.70 3.28
CA GLU A 139 -6.46 4.08 2.47
C GLU A 139 -7.34 5.02 3.30
N GLU A 140 -7.48 6.29 2.89
CA GLU A 140 -8.50 7.18 3.43
C GLU A 140 -9.84 6.87 2.74
N ARG A 141 -10.88 6.58 3.52
CA ARG A 141 -12.22 6.24 2.99
C ARG A 141 -13.18 7.41 2.99
N MET A 142 -14.16 7.33 2.08
CA MET A 142 -15.28 8.28 2.06
C MET A 142 -16.25 8.05 3.22
N GLU A 143 -16.37 6.80 3.69
CA GLU A 143 -17.29 6.35 4.74
C GLU A 143 -16.58 6.10 6.07
N GLU A 144 -17.30 6.25 7.19
CA GLU A 144 -16.78 5.94 8.52
C GLU A 144 -16.76 4.42 8.77
N HIS A 145 -15.69 3.88 9.37
CA HIS A 145 -15.71 2.48 9.83
C HIS A 145 -16.59 2.36 11.08
N ASN A 146 -17.70 1.64 10.96
CA ASN A 146 -18.56 1.25 12.09
C ASN A 146 -18.09 -0.03 12.81
N SER A 147 -16.77 -0.26 12.96
CA SER A 147 -16.29 -1.59 13.39
C SER A 147 -15.02 -1.65 14.26
N LEU A 148 -14.55 -0.53 14.82
CA LEU A 148 -13.59 -0.61 15.94
C LEU A 148 -14.36 -0.56 17.26
N THR A 149 -14.96 -1.69 17.63
CA THR A 149 -15.34 -1.95 19.03
C THR A 149 -14.07 -2.32 19.78
N ALA A 150 -13.49 -1.38 20.51
CA ALA A 150 -12.60 -1.73 21.60
C ALA A 150 -13.49 -2.37 22.69
N ASP A 151 -13.67 -3.69 22.64
CA ASP A 151 -14.29 -4.40 23.75
C ASP A 151 -13.39 -4.26 24.97
N TYR A 152 -13.90 -3.64 26.03
CA TYR A 152 -13.31 -3.75 27.35
C TYR A 152 -13.53 -5.19 27.82
N VAL A 153 -12.48 -6.01 27.77
CA VAL A 153 -12.50 -7.33 28.41
C VAL A 153 -12.53 -7.09 29.92
N SER A 154 -13.65 -7.42 30.56
CA SER A 154 -13.80 -7.45 32.02
C SER A 154 -13.31 -8.77 32.60
#